data_AF-A0A7V3FSJ2-F1
#
_entry.id   AF-A0A7V3FSJ2-F1
#
_cell.length_a   1.000
_cell.length_b   1.000
_cell.length_c   1.000
_cell.angle_alpha   90.00
_cell.angle_beta   90.00
_cell.angle_gamma   90.00
#
_symmetry.space_group_name_H-M   'P 1'
#
loop_
_entity.id
_entity.type
_entity.pdbx_description
1 polymer ?
#
loop_
_entity_poly.entity_id
_entity_poly.type
_entity_poly.pdbx_seq_one_letter_code
_entity_poly.pdbx_strand_id
1 'polypeptide(L)'
;MSERTNRPIRRAVQWLRGHVVAVVIDVLILIVLAALVFAVWELAVTVFEAVTSGSGGAFKYITTEVLTVFIFIEIFHSLVEYLRHHRVRVTHLLDASLAFVLREVWVALYSGHSEWGLVIAMSVLVLALGIVRTLAVVFSPASAAGASSS
;
A
#
# COMPACT_ATOMS: atom_id res chain seq x y z
N MET A 1 -32.38 20.84 35.88
CA MET A 1 -31.12 20.76 36.67
C MET A 1 -30.55 19.34 36.50
N SER A 2 -29.86 19.05 35.39
CA SER A 2 -29.32 17.69 35.13
C SER A 2 -28.12 17.71 34.17
N GLU A 3 -27.07 18.45 34.52
CA GLU A 3 -25.77 18.35 33.87
C GLU A 3 -24.72 18.29 34.96
N ARG A 4 -24.09 17.12 35.20
CA ARG A 4 -22.72 17.06 35.78
C ARG A 4 -22.01 15.69 35.81
N THR A 5 -22.64 14.56 35.48
CA THR A 5 -22.09 13.24 35.88
C THR A 5 -21.33 12.40 34.84
N ASN A 6 -21.23 12.82 33.56
CA ASN A 6 -20.65 11.97 32.49
C ASN A 6 -19.19 12.28 32.06
N ARG A 7 -18.42 13.03 32.85
CA ARG A 7 -17.03 13.41 32.49
C ARG A 7 -15.93 12.34 32.74
N PRO A 8 -15.95 11.51 33.80
CA PRO A 8 -14.84 10.59 34.07
C PRO A 8 -14.86 9.33 33.17
N ILE A 9 -16.04 8.78 32.90
CA ILE A 9 -16.20 7.58 32.07
C ILE A 9 -15.76 7.84 30.62
N ARG A 10 -16.11 9.00 30.05
CA ARG A 10 -15.70 9.36 28.68
C ARG A 10 -14.17 9.49 28.54
N ARG A 11 -13.47 9.96 29.59
CA ARG A 11 -12.00 10.09 29.59
C ARG A 11 -11.31 8.73 29.66
N ALA A 12 -11.80 7.82 30.51
CA ALA A 12 -11.26 6.46 30.61
C ALA A 12 -11.38 5.70 29.28
N VAL A 13 -12.55 5.78 28.62
CA VAL A 13 -12.77 5.14 27.30
C VAL A 13 -11.88 5.73 26.22
N GLN A 14 -11.69 7.06 26.21
CA GLN A 14 -10.82 7.72 25.22
C GLN A 14 -9.34 7.35 25.44
N TRP A 15 -8.90 7.27 26.70
CA TRP A 15 -7.55 6.87 27.06
C TRP A 15 -7.28 5.42 26.68
N LEU A 16 -8.20 4.50 27.01
CA LEU A 16 -8.09 3.09 26.68
C LEU A 16 -8.07 2.88 25.15
N ARG A 17 -8.93 3.59 24.42
CA ARG A 17 -8.96 3.55 22.96
C ARG A 17 -7.63 4.02 22.35
N GLY A 18 -7.06 5.12 22.86
CA GLY A 18 -5.78 5.63 22.37
C GLY A 18 -4.63 4.65 22.63
N HIS A 19 -4.59 4.06 23.82
CA HIS A 19 -3.53 3.13 24.21
C HIS A 19 -3.57 1.82 23.41
N VAL A 20 -4.76 1.25 23.22
CA VAL A 20 -4.93 0.03 22.40
C VAL A 20 -4.53 0.30 20.95
N VAL A 21 -4.95 1.43 20.37
CA VAL A 21 -4.59 1.78 18.98
C VAL A 21 -3.08 1.93 18.82
N ALA A 22 -2.39 2.58 19.77
CA ALA A 22 -0.93 2.71 19.73
C ALA A 22 -0.22 1.35 19.75
N VAL A 23 -0.59 0.47 20.68
CA VAL A 23 -0.01 -0.88 20.79
C VAL A 23 -0.24 -1.69 19.51
N VAL A 24 -1.44 -1.64 18.94
CA VAL A 24 -1.76 -2.35 17.69
C VAL A 24 -0.90 -1.86 16.53
N ILE A 25 -0.72 -0.54 16.41
CA ILE A 25 0.10 0.06 15.36
C ILE A 25 1.56 -0.34 15.52
N ASP A 26 2.12 -0.26 16.74
CA ASP A 26 3.51 -0.63 17.01
C ASP A 26 3.78 -2.09 16.66
N VAL A 27 2.87 -2.99 17.05
CA VAL A 27 2.94 -4.42 16.70
C VAL A 27 2.83 -4.62 15.18
N LEU A 28 1.93 -3.90 14.51
CA LEU A 28 1.77 -3.99 13.05
C LEU A 28 3.04 -3.53 12.31
N ILE A 29 3.68 -2.44 12.77
CA ILE A 29 4.95 -1.98 12.21
C ILE A 29 6.02 -3.05 12.35
N LEU A 30 6.16 -3.65 13.54
CA LEU A 30 7.16 -4.70 13.78
C LEU A 30 6.93 -5.91 12.87
N ILE A 31 5.67 -6.33 12.71
CA ILE A 31 5.32 -7.46 11.83
C ILE A 31 5.66 -7.14 10.37
N VAL A 32 5.26 -5.97 9.87
CA VAL A 32 5.52 -5.58 8.48
C VAL A 32 7.02 -5.43 8.21
N LEU A 33 7.77 -4.85 9.16
CA LEU A 33 9.20 -4.71 9.05
C LEU A 33 9.91 -6.07 9.05
N ALA A 34 9.51 -6.99 9.93
CA ALA A 34 10.04 -8.35 9.95
C ALA A 34 9.72 -9.10 8.64
N ALA A 35 8.49 -8.98 8.13
CA ALA A 35 8.08 -9.60 6.88
C ALA A 35 8.85 -9.03 5.68
N LEU A 36 9.12 -7.72 5.67
CA LEU A 36 9.91 -7.08 4.62
C LEU A 36 11.38 -7.57 4.64
N VAL A 37 11.99 -7.66 5.83
CA VAL A 37 13.34 -8.21 5.97
C VAL A 37 13.39 -9.66 5.50
N PHE A 38 12.41 -10.46 5.90
CA PHE A 38 12.31 -11.86 5.49
C PHE A 38 12.15 -12.00 3.96
N ALA A 39 11.26 -11.23 3.35
CA ALA A 39 11.04 -11.28 1.90
C ALA A 39 12.28 -10.84 1.11
N VAL A 40 12.99 -9.81 1.56
CA VAL A 40 14.25 -9.38 0.94
C VAL A 40 15.34 -10.44 1.09
N TRP A 41 15.42 -11.07 2.25
CA TRP A 41 16.35 -12.17 2.49
C TRP A 41 16.07 -13.36 1.56
N GLU A 42 14.81 -13.80 1.47
CA GLU A 42 14.39 -14.91 0.62
C GLU A 42 14.64 -14.62 -0.86
N LEU A 43 14.36 -13.39 -1.32
CA LEU A 43 14.71 -12.94 -2.65
C LEU A 43 16.23 -12.99 -2.89
N ALA A 44 17.05 -12.58 -1.93
CA ALA A 44 18.51 -12.62 -2.06
C ALA A 44 19.05 -14.05 -2.19
N VAL A 45 18.54 -14.98 -1.37
CA VAL A 45 18.89 -16.42 -1.47
C VAL A 45 18.47 -16.97 -2.83
N THR A 46 17.24 -16.68 -3.26
CA THR A 46 16.70 -17.10 -4.55
C THR A 46 17.55 -16.63 -5.72
N VAL A 47 17.95 -15.35 -5.73
CA VAL A 47 18.83 -14.80 -6.77
C VAL A 47 20.20 -15.47 -6.75
N PHE A 48 20.76 -15.70 -5.57
CA PHE A 48 22.05 -16.39 -5.43
C PHE A 48 21.98 -17.81 -6.00
N GLU A 49 20.98 -18.60 -5.62
CA GLU A 49 20.79 -19.96 -6.14
C GLU A 49 20.56 -19.98 -7.65
N ALA A 50 19.77 -19.04 -8.18
CA ALA A 50 19.55 -18.87 -9.60
C ALA A 50 20.86 -18.61 -10.38
N VAL A 51 21.70 -17.69 -9.90
CA VAL A 51 22.99 -17.36 -10.53
C VAL A 51 23.94 -18.56 -10.48
N THR A 52 23.93 -19.31 -9.37
CA THR A 52 24.85 -20.43 -9.17
C THR A 52 24.43 -21.69 -9.94
N SER A 53 23.12 -21.91 -10.10
CA SER A 53 22.55 -23.09 -10.76
C SER A 53 22.46 -22.99 -12.28
N GLY A 54 22.55 -21.79 -12.86
CA GLY A 54 22.50 -21.57 -14.31
C GLY A 54 21.19 -22.03 -14.97
N SER A 55 20.12 -22.20 -14.20
CA SER A 55 18.87 -22.80 -14.65
C SER A 55 17.98 -21.78 -15.39
N GLY A 56 17.48 -22.16 -16.57
CA GLY A 56 16.60 -21.29 -17.38
C GLY A 56 15.26 -20.93 -16.73
N GLY A 57 14.85 -21.64 -15.66
CA GLY A 57 13.64 -21.35 -14.88
C GLY A 57 13.81 -20.25 -13.82
N ALA A 58 15.06 -19.80 -13.57
CA ALA A 58 15.39 -18.82 -12.54
C ALA A 58 14.60 -17.50 -12.68
N PHE A 59 14.37 -17.04 -13.90
CA PHE A 59 13.74 -15.75 -14.13
C PHE A 59 12.28 -15.70 -13.65
N LYS A 60 11.50 -16.77 -13.90
CA LYS A 60 10.12 -16.86 -13.43
C LYS A 60 10.06 -16.85 -11.91
N TYR A 61 10.94 -17.62 -11.27
CA TYR A 61 10.98 -17.74 -9.82
C TYR A 61 11.42 -16.42 -9.14
N ILE A 62 12.51 -15.80 -9.62
CA ILE A 62 12.95 -14.47 -9.14
C ILE A 62 11.84 -13.43 -9.29
N THR A 63 11.13 -13.45 -10.42
CA THR A 63 10.05 -12.49 -10.67
C THR A 63 8.94 -12.66 -9.63
N THR A 64 8.50 -13.89 -9.35
CA THR A 64 7.53 -14.15 -8.27
C THR A 64 8.01 -13.61 -6.92
N GLU A 65 9.26 -13.84 -6.55
CA GLU A 65 9.83 -13.34 -5.29
C GLU A 65 9.91 -11.81 -5.22
N VAL A 66 10.31 -11.16 -6.32
CA VAL A 66 10.30 -9.69 -6.42
C VAL A 66 8.87 -9.16 -6.24
N LEU A 67 7.87 -9.79 -6.86
CA LEU A 67 6.47 -9.40 -6.75
C LEU A 67 5.92 -9.59 -5.33
N THR A 68 6.44 -10.54 -4.58
CA THR A 68 6.15 -10.72 -3.14
C THR A 68 6.72 -9.56 -2.32
N VAL A 69 7.96 -9.15 -2.57
CA VAL A 69 8.56 -7.97 -1.93
C VAL A 69 7.75 -6.69 -2.20
N PHE A 70 7.24 -6.51 -3.43
CA PHE A 70 6.36 -5.38 -3.74
C PHE A 70 5.09 -5.34 -2.87
N ILE A 71 4.48 -6.48 -2.52
CA ILE A 71 3.34 -6.51 -1.58
C ILE A 71 3.75 -5.92 -0.24
N PHE A 72 4.88 -6.37 0.29
CA PHE A 72 5.34 -5.96 1.61
C PHE A 72 5.70 -4.47 1.64
N ILE A 73 6.31 -3.95 0.58
CA ILE A 73 6.58 -2.52 0.43
C ILE A 73 5.26 -1.73 0.38
N GLU A 74 4.24 -2.21 -0.33
CA GLU A 74 2.93 -1.53 -0.42
C GLU A 74 2.23 -1.46 0.94
N ILE A 75 2.25 -2.57 1.69
CA ILE A 75 1.71 -2.62 3.06
C ILE A 75 2.49 -1.67 3.97
N PHE A 76 3.82 -1.69 3.88
CA PHE A 76 4.68 -0.79 4.66
C PHE A 76 4.41 0.69 4.34
N HIS A 77 4.30 1.03 3.06
CA HIS A 77 4.01 2.38 2.61
C HIS A 77 2.64 2.85 3.12
N SER A 78 1.60 2.02 3.00
CA SER A 78 0.25 2.30 3.52
C SER A 78 0.26 2.55 5.04
N LEU A 79 1.08 1.78 5.78
CA LEU A 79 1.23 1.92 7.22
C LEU A 79 1.98 3.22 7.61
N VAL A 80 3.09 3.52 6.92
CA VAL A 80 3.87 4.74 7.14
C VAL A 80 3.05 5.99 6.79
N GLU A 81 2.27 5.93 5.73
CA GLU A 81 1.37 7.02 5.31
C GLU A 81 0.30 7.30 6.38
N TYR A 82 -0.31 6.24 6.92
CA TYR A 82 -1.26 6.35 8.04
C TYR A 82 -0.62 7.01 9.27
N LEU A 83 0.62 6.64 9.59
CA LEU A 83 1.38 7.20 10.71
C LEU A 83 1.74 8.67 10.51
N ARG A 84 2.21 9.04 9.32
CA ARG A 84 2.73 10.39 9.03
C ARG A 84 1.66 11.46 9.05
N HIS A 85 0.47 11.15 8.56
CA HIS A 85 -0.53 12.19 8.34
C HIS A 85 -1.72 12.12 9.31
N HIS A 86 -1.86 11.05 10.11
CA HIS A 86 -3.02 10.77 10.98
C HIS A 86 -4.39 10.96 10.29
N ARG A 87 -4.36 11.10 8.96
CA ARG A 87 -5.41 11.33 7.97
C ARG A 87 -4.78 11.00 6.63
N VAL A 88 -5.36 10.06 5.91
CA VAL A 88 -4.79 9.66 4.63
C VAL A 88 -5.18 10.69 3.58
N ARG A 89 -4.20 11.43 3.01
CA ARG A 89 -4.50 12.34 1.90
C ARG A 89 -4.88 11.50 0.69
N VAL A 90 -6.02 11.80 0.08
CA VAL A 90 -6.55 11.02 -1.07
C VAL A 90 -5.53 10.92 -2.21
N THR A 91 -4.72 11.96 -2.41
CA THR A 91 -3.63 11.96 -3.40
C THR A 91 -2.55 10.92 -3.11
N HIS A 92 -2.17 10.68 -1.86
CA HIS A 92 -1.15 9.68 -1.51
C HIS A 92 -1.71 8.26 -1.62
N LEU A 93 -3.00 8.07 -1.31
CA LEU A 93 -3.73 6.82 -1.58
C LEU A 93 -3.78 6.48 -3.07
N LEU A 94 -3.97 7.48 -3.93
CA LEU A 94 -4.06 7.25 -5.37
C LEU A 94 -2.72 6.79 -5.94
N ASP A 95 -1.60 7.37 -5.49
CA ASP A 95 -0.27 6.94 -5.92
C ASP A 95 0.04 5.50 -5.45
N ALA A 96 -0.30 5.16 -4.19
CA ALA A 96 -0.22 3.79 -3.67
C ALA A 96 -1.10 2.81 -4.47
N SER A 97 -2.35 3.18 -4.73
CA SER A 97 -3.28 2.34 -5.51
C SER A 97 -2.80 2.09 -6.95
N LEU A 98 -2.10 3.05 -7.56
CA LEU A 98 -1.52 2.90 -8.88
C LEU A 98 -0.35 1.90 -8.86
N ALA A 99 0.52 1.97 -7.84
CA ALA A 99 1.60 1.01 -7.65
C ALA A 99 1.07 -0.42 -7.40
N PHE A 100 0.02 -0.55 -6.59
CA PHE A 100 -0.67 -1.82 -6.36
C PHE A 100 -1.25 -2.43 -7.64
N VAL A 101 -1.94 -1.64 -8.47
CA VAL A 101 -2.50 -2.17 -9.73
C VAL A 101 -1.42 -2.46 -10.74
N LEU A 102 -0.34 -1.67 -10.79
CA LEU A 102 0.81 -2.00 -11.61
C LEU A 102 1.33 -3.39 -11.23
N ARG A 103 1.51 -3.68 -9.93
CA ARG A 103 1.91 -5.03 -9.47
C ARG A 103 0.97 -6.12 -9.98
N GLU A 104 -0.34 -5.92 -9.91
CA GLU A 104 -1.29 -6.94 -10.37
C GLU A 104 -1.14 -7.25 -11.87
N VAL A 105 -0.82 -6.23 -12.68
CA VAL A 105 -0.45 -6.41 -14.09
C VAL A 105 0.83 -7.24 -14.23
N TRP A 106 1.85 -6.99 -13.41
CA TRP A 106 3.06 -7.83 -13.40
C TRP A 106 2.72 -9.28 -13.01
N VAL A 107 1.92 -9.52 -11.97
CA VAL A 107 1.52 -10.88 -11.58
C VAL A 107 0.82 -11.59 -12.75
N ALA A 108 -0.16 -10.93 -13.36
CA ALA A 108 -0.93 -11.50 -14.46
C ALA A 108 -0.03 -11.89 -15.65
N LEU A 109 0.88 -11.00 -16.05
CA LEU A 109 1.78 -11.23 -17.18
C LEU A 109 2.77 -12.38 -16.93
N TYR A 110 3.28 -12.53 -15.70
CA TYR A 110 4.32 -13.51 -15.39
C TYR A 110 3.78 -14.85 -14.82
N SER A 111 2.50 -14.93 -14.44
CA SER A 111 1.85 -16.15 -13.96
C SER A 111 1.79 -17.30 -15.00
N GLY A 112 1.95 -16.96 -16.29
CA GLY A 112 1.99 -17.93 -17.40
C GLY A 112 0.63 -18.55 -17.77
N HIS A 113 -0.46 -18.18 -17.08
CA HIS A 113 -1.83 -18.68 -17.29
C HIS A 113 -2.78 -17.56 -17.73
N SER A 114 -2.26 -16.55 -18.44
CA SER A 114 -3.03 -15.35 -18.72
C SER A 114 -4.12 -15.65 -19.75
N GLU A 115 -5.33 -15.96 -19.28
CA GLU A 115 -6.54 -15.87 -20.11
C GLU A 115 -6.63 -14.46 -20.67
N TRP A 116 -6.95 -14.34 -21.96
CA TRP A 116 -7.13 -13.06 -22.63
C TRP A 116 -8.10 -12.12 -21.89
N GLY A 117 -9.09 -12.70 -21.21
CA GLY A 117 -10.02 -11.95 -20.36
C GLY A 117 -9.34 -11.24 -19.18
N LEU A 118 -8.35 -11.86 -18.52
CA LEU A 118 -7.62 -11.26 -17.41
C LEU A 118 -6.81 -10.04 -17.86
N VAL A 119 -6.14 -10.14 -19.01
CA VAL A 119 -5.34 -9.03 -19.58
C VAL A 119 -6.21 -7.83 -19.91
N ILE A 120 -7.39 -8.06 -20.51
CA ILE A 120 -8.34 -7.01 -20.84
C ILE A 120 -8.90 -6.37 -19.56
N ALA A 121 -9.30 -7.19 -18.57
CA ALA A 121 -9.81 -6.69 -17.29
C ALA A 121 -8.76 -5.82 -16.56
N MET A 122 -7.50 -6.26 -16.52
CA MET A 122 -6.39 -5.50 -15.95
C MET A 122 -6.12 -4.21 -16.71
N SER A 123 -6.19 -4.22 -18.05
CA SER A 123 -6.01 -3.02 -18.87
C SER A 123 -7.10 -1.97 -18.61
N VAL A 124 -8.36 -2.41 -18.50
CA VAL A 124 -9.48 -1.52 -18.16
C VAL A 124 -9.32 -0.95 -16.75
N LEU A 125 -8.90 -1.77 -15.79
CA LEU A 125 -8.66 -1.34 -14.41
C LEU A 125 -7.55 -0.27 -14.33
N VAL A 126 -6.41 -0.50 -15.01
CA VAL A 126 -5.30 0.47 -15.09
C VAL A 126 -5.77 1.78 -15.71
N LEU A 127 -6.53 1.72 -16.81
CA LEU A 127 -7.06 2.92 -17.47
C LEU A 127 -8.01 3.69 -16.55
N ALA A 128 -8.94 3.00 -15.88
CA ALA A 128 -9.88 3.63 -14.96
C ALA A 128 -9.15 4.34 -13.81
N LEU A 129 -8.15 3.69 -13.21
CA LEU A 129 -7.34 4.29 -12.14
C LEU A 129 -6.47 5.44 -12.62
N GLY A 130 -5.90 5.34 -13.82
CA GLY A 130 -5.15 6.43 -14.45
C GLY A 130 -6.02 7.67 -14.69
N ILE A 131 -7.27 7.48 -15.15
CA ILE A 131 -8.25 8.56 -15.31
C ILE A 131 -8.58 9.19 -13.96
N VAL A 132 -8.96 8.38 -12.96
CA VAL A 132 -9.31 8.87 -11.62
C VAL A 132 -8.14 9.65 -11.00
N ARG A 133 -6.91 9.15 -11.13
CA ARG A 133 -5.70 9.84 -10.65
C ARG A 133 -5.52 11.18 -11.34
N THR A 134 -5.62 11.21 -12.67
CA THR A 134 -5.47 12.44 -13.46
C THR A 134 -6.53 13.47 -13.05
N LEU A 135 -7.78 13.05 -12.89
CA LEU A 135 -8.87 13.90 -12.42
C LEU A 135 -8.61 14.40 -11.00
N ALA A 136 -8.19 13.55 -10.08
CA ALA A 136 -7.92 13.94 -8.70
C ALA A 136 -6.77 14.94 -8.57
N VAL A 137 -5.77 14.88 -9.45
CA VAL A 137 -4.67 15.86 -9.52
C VAL A 137 -5.15 17.17 -10.14
N VAL A 138 -5.83 17.11 -11.29
CA VAL A 138 -6.28 18.30 -12.04
C VAL A 138 -7.37 19.07 -11.29
N PHE A 139 -8.30 18.37 -10.65
CA PHE A 139 -9.41 18.97 -9.90
C PHE A 139 -9.12 19.10 -8.40
N SER A 140 -7.88 18.85 -7.95
CA SER A 140 -7.50 19.10 -6.56
C SER A 140 -7.67 20.60 -6.25
N PRO A 141 -8.54 21.02 -5.30
CA PRO A 141 -8.92 22.42 -5.11
C PRO A 141 -7.82 23.36 -4.58
N ALA A 142 -6.56 22.93 -4.53
CA ALA A 142 -5.45 23.75 -4.05
C ALA A 142 -5.16 24.99 -4.94
N SER A 143 -5.60 24.98 -6.21
CA SER A 143 -5.37 26.09 -7.15
C SER A 143 -6.50 27.14 -7.17
N ALA A 144 -7.63 26.91 -6.51
CA ALA A 144 -8.77 27.84 -6.54
C ALA A 144 -8.74 28.93 -5.44
N ALA A 145 -7.91 28.77 -4.41
CA ALA A 145 -7.87 29.69 -3.26
C ALA A 145 -6.93 30.91 -3.43
N GLY A 146 -6.16 30.98 -4.53
CA GLY A 146 -5.22 32.08 -4.80
C GLY A 146 -5.73 33.17 -5.75
N ALA A 147 -6.93 33.04 -6.31
CA ALA A 147 -7.45 33.92 -7.36
C ALA A 147 -8.49 34.95 -6.86
N SER A 148 -8.78 35.01 -5.55
CA SER A 148 -9.78 35.92 -4.97
C SER A 148 -9.21 37.05 -4.10
N SER A 149 -7.92 37.35 -4.22
CA SER A 149 -7.24 38.41 -3.44
C SER A 149 -6.51 39.46 -4.28
N SER A 150 -6.89 39.66 -5.54
CA SER A 150 -6.34 40.70 -6.42
C SER A 150 -7.45 41.58 -6.97
#